data_AF-A0A1E5T8K1-F1
#
_entry.id   AF-A0A1E5T8K1-F1
#
_cell.length_a   1.000
_cell.length_b   1.000
_cell.length_c   1.000
_cell.angle_alpha   90.00
_cell.angle_beta   90.00
_cell.angle_gamma   90.00
#
_symmetry.space_group_name_H-M   'P 1'
#
loop_
_entity.id
_entity.type
_entity.pdbx_description
1 polymer ?
#
loop_
_entity_poly.entity_id
_entity_poly.type
_entity_poly.pdbx_seq_one_letter_code
_entity_poly.pdbx_strand_id
1 'polypeptide(L)'
;MRDEYKDICDNYEALKKEYNPTTINGKEYFVPWLSMFPKQNNVSLLLKVKQVKGNNGKVKKDDVVKLPTKHGIRFEPNEVRVKDIKENGVLINVFCDSPLSSDTEISLLNKNDATVGKIMFFKNDEIFNLNLKIVKVVRSASKKRDLTGINKALEQIDLDNFLNKNSLQQALIKTAIIPDECVLELDGEILNENGKPLFDGAVFVGGNEVSSLLRERYMQEYEQEVKHKGLLLFVTPIKRKGAAGDGQLWAADHRNCSIFYDSLYTKTTYAHELAHVLGCEHPFDNEWKINNERFNQRINDEEIKKQKYLSENEEFERGKLKCMARIEEMKTYPNNPVAIKNIEVNKSNLKVLDQKILAREKKIKINEELIKIFQSLIEQARIIKESNRYVFPVKGITKENFMDYVYPKSNRKSFWKWQWRAMQYDIKTYYS
;
A
#
# COMPACT_ATOMS: atom_id res chain seq x y z
N MET A 1 -26.82 -7.35 -5.75
CA MET A 1 -26.80 -5.89 -5.53
C MET A 1 -26.85 -5.68 -4.03
N ARG A 2 -26.12 -4.68 -3.52
CA ARG A 2 -25.97 -4.44 -2.07
C ARG A 2 -26.89 -3.31 -1.62
N ASP A 3 -27.39 -3.39 -0.40
CA ASP A 3 -28.29 -2.41 0.20
C ASP A 3 -27.87 -2.02 1.63
N GLU A 4 -26.83 -2.66 2.16
CA GLU A 4 -26.35 -2.52 3.54
C GLU A 4 -25.39 -1.33 3.75
N TYR A 5 -24.89 -0.70 2.67
CA TYR A 5 -23.85 0.34 2.78
C TYR A 5 -24.29 1.60 3.52
N LYS A 6 -25.59 1.90 3.52
CA LYS A 6 -26.16 3.04 4.25
C LYS A 6 -25.84 2.99 5.74
N ASP A 7 -25.76 1.78 6.28
CA ASP A 7 -25.65 1.56 7.72
C ASP A 7 -24.19 1.36 8.17
N ILE A 8 -23.24 1.28 7.24
CA ILE A 8 -21.85 0.90 7.53
C ILE A 8 -20.76 1.82 6.93
N CYS A 9 -21.13 2.85 6.15
CA CYS A 9 -20.19 3.78 5.52
C CYS A 9 -20.44 5.22 5.97
N ASP A 10 -19.44 5.85 6.58
CA ASP A 10 -19.55 7.24 7.07
C ASP A 10 -19.68 8.26 5.93
N ASN A 11 -19.18 7.91 4.74
CA ASN A 11 -19.20 8.77 3.55
C ASN A 11 -20.15 8.25 2.47
N TYR A 12 -21.36 7.84 2.89
CA TYR A 12 -22.37 7.22 2.04
C TYR A 12 -22.70 8.02 0.77
N GLU A 13 -22.87 9.34 0.89
CA GLU A 13 -23.24 10.19 -0.25
C GLU A 13 -22.14 10.28 -1.31
N ALA A 14 -20.86 10.27 -0.91
CA ALA A 14 -19.76 10.18 -1.88
C ALA A 14 -19.75 8.81 -2.55
N LEU A 15 -19.99 7.73 -1.79
CA LEU A 15 -20.01 6.36 -2.32
C LEU A 15 -21.11 6.21 -3.38
N LYS A 16 -22.28 6.83 -3.18
CA LYS A 16 -23.37 6.87 -4.17
C LYS A 16 -22.93 7.49 -5.50
N LYS A 17 -22.16 8.57 -5.46
CA LYS A 17 -21.67 9.23 -6.68
C LYS A 17 -20.73 8.35 -7.51
N GLU A 18 -19.98 7.45 -6.86
CA GLU A 18 -19.04 6.57 -7.57
C GLU A 18 -19.69 5.28 -8.08
N TYR A 19 -20.64 4.72 -7.32
CA TYR A 19 -21.22 3.40 -7.62
C TYR A 19 -22.59 3.46 -8.30
N ASN A 20 -23.11 4.66 -8.60
CA ASN A 20 -24.34 4.90 -9.36
C ASN A 20 -25.51 3.99 -8.88
N PRO A 21 -26.05 4.23 -7.68
CA PRO A 21 -27.12 3.40 -7.15
C PRO A 21 -28.33 3.39 -8.08
N THR A 22 -29.07 2.30 -8.04
CA THR A 22 -30.27 2.10 -8.85
C THR A 22 -31.46 1.78 -7.94
N THR A 23 -32.66 2.14 -8.40
CA THR A 23 -33.89 1.85 -7.67
C THR A 23 -34.66 0.75 -8.37
N ILE A 24 -34.90 -0.35 -7.67
CA ILE A 24 -35.68 -1.49 -8.17
C ILE A 24 -36.79 -1.76 -7.16
N ASN A 25 -38.05 -1.69 -7.62
CA ASN A 25 -39.24 -1.83 -6.78
C ASN A 25 -39.23 -0.89 -5.56
N GLY A 26 -38.86 0.38 -5.77
CA GLY A 26 -38.83 1.41 -4.72
C GLY A 26 -37.70 1.28 -3.70
N LYS A 27 -36.80 0.30 -3.86
CA LYS A 27 -35.62 0.14 -3.00
C LYS A 27 -34.34 0.49 -3.74
N GLU A 28 -33.51 1.31 -3.10
CA GLU A 28 -32.18 1.69 -3.58
C GLU A 28 -31.18 0.54 -3.39
N TYR A 29 -30.34 0.31 -4.40
CA TYR A 29 -29.29 -0.68 -4.37
C TYR A 29 -28.02 -0.16 -5.04
N PHE A 30 -26.86 -0.59 -4.54
CA PHE A 30 -25.58 -0.42 -5.21
C PHE A 30 -25.39 -1.47 -6.30
N VAL A 31 -25.11 -1.00 -7.50
CA VAL A 31 -24.84 -1.86 -8.66
C VAL A 31 -23.49 -2.56 -8.44
N PRO A 32 -23.43 -3.90 -8.50
CA PRO A 32 -22.18 -4.63 -8.36
C PRO A 32 -21.25 -4.34 -9.55
N TRP A 33 -19.95 -4.30 -9.27
CA TRP A 33 -18.91 -4.13 -10.26
C TRP A 33 -18.19 -5.45 -10.50
N LEU A 34 -17.89 -5.72 -11.75
CA LEU A 34 -17.09 -6.84 -12.19
C LEU A 34 -15.97 -6.34 -13.10
N SER A 35 -14.76 -6.80 -12.83
CA SER A 35 -13.59 -6.59 -13.67
C SER A 35 -13.18 -7.93 -14.27
N MET A 36 -12.80 -7.91 -15.55
CA MET A 36 -12.38 -9.09 -16.31
C MET A 36 -11.29 -8.68 -17.27
N PHE A 37 -10.33 -9.55 -17.55
CA PHE A 37 -9.42 -9.33 -18.67
C PHE A 37 -10.17 -9.47 -20.02
N PRO A 38 -9.68 -8.80 -21.08
CA PRO A 38 -10.12 -9.10 -22.43
C PRO A 38 -9.90 -10.58 -22.77
N LYS A 39 -10.85 -11.17 -23.50
CA LYS A 39 -10.86 -12.58 -23.93
C LYS A 39 -10.91 -13.59 -22.78
N GLN A 40 -11.38 -13.18 -21.60
CA GLN A 40 -11.53 -14.05 -20.44
C GLN A 40 -12.87 -14.79 -20.45
N ASN A 41 -12.85 -16.10 -20.14
CA ASN A 41 -14.02 -16.99 -20.18
C ASN A 41 -14.23 -17.84 -18.91
N ASN A 42 -13.41 -17.65 -17.87
CA ASN A 42 -13.41 -18.46 -16.65
C ASN A 42 -14.00 -17.70 -15.44
N VAL A 43 -14.95 -16.79 -15.67
CA VAL A 43 -15.60 -16.01 -14.63
C VAL A 43 -17.02 -16.53 -14.45
N SER A 44 -17.37 -16.87 -13.21
CA SER A 44 -18.71 -17.31 -12.85
C SER A 44 -19.31 -16.39 -11.79
N LEU A 45 -20.56 -15.99 -12.01
CA LEU A 45 -21.35 -15.19 -11.08
C LEU A 45 -22.44 -16.05 -10.45
N LEU A 46 -22.66 -15.89 -9.14
CA LEU A 46 -23.78 -16.51 -8.44
C LEU A 46 -25.00 -15.58 -8.47
N LEU A 47 -25.97 -15.88 -9.33
CA LEU A 47 -27.22 -15.15 -9.43
C LEU A 47 -28.20 -15.62 -8.34
N LYS A 48 -28.64 -14.68 -7.51
CA LYS A 48 -29.70 -14.87 -6.50
C LYS A 48 -30.85 -13.92 -6.78
N VAL A 49 -32.08 -14.38 -6.53
CA VAL A 49 -33.31 -13.59 -6.73
C VAL A 49 -34.05 -13.47 -5.40
N LYS A 50 -34.47 -12.25 -5.06
CA LYS A 50 -35.34 -11.97 -3.93
C LYS A 50 -36.74 -11.65 -4.43
N GLN A 51 -37.73 -12.44 -4.00
CA GLN A 51 -39.13 -12.18 -4.33
C GLN A 51 -39.66 -11.00 -3.50
N VAL A 52 -40.32 -10.04 -4.15
CA VAL A 52 -40.97 -8.91 -3.47
C VAL A 52 -42.43 -9.28 -3.20
N LYS A 53 -42.86 -9.20 -1.93
CA LYS A 53 -44.16 -9.69 -1.44
C LYS A 53 -45.41 -8.97 -2.01
N GLY A 54 -45.24 -7.96 -2.85
CA GLY A 54 -46.30 -7.01 -3.22
C GLY A 54 -47.39 -7.50 -4.18
N ASN A 55 -47.28 -8.68 -4.79
CA ASN A 55 -48.15 -9.06 -5.91
C ASN A 55 -49.00 -10.33 -5.72
N ASN A 56 -49.24 -10.83 -4.50
CA ASN A 56 -49.97 -12.09 -4.22
C ASN A 56 -49.52 -13.31 -5.09
N GLY A 57 -48.38 -13.19 -5.77
CA GLY A 57 -48.08 -13.95 -6.96
C GLY A 57 -46.98 -14.94 -6.65
N LYS A 58 -47.36 -16.22 -6.59
CA LYS A 58 -46.39 -17.31 -6.68
C LYS A 58 -45.57 -17.12 -7.96
N VAL A 59 -44.28 -17.45 -7.91
CA VAL A 59 -43.41 -17.50 -9.11
C VAL A 59 -44.13 -18.29 -10.20
N LYS A 60 -44.37 -17.66 -11.34
CA LYS A 60 -45.01 -18.29 -12.48
C LYS A 60 -43.99 -19.13 -13.23
N LYS A 61 -44.46 -20.16 -13.94
CA LYS A 61 -43.62 -21.11 -14.68
C LYS A 61 -42.76 -20.42 -15.77
N ASP A 62 -43.25 -19.31 -16.30
CA ASP A 62 -42.66 -18.50 -17.36
C ASP A 62 -41.86 -17.28 -16.83
N ASP A 63 -41.74 -17.12 -15.50
CA ASP A 63 -40.91 -16.05 -14.94
C ASP A 63 -39.43 -16.38 -15.17
N VAL A 64 -38.74 -15.45 -15.85
CA VAL A 64 -37.33 -15.56 -16.22
C VAL A 64 -36.56 -14.30 -15.84
N VAL A 65 -35.24 -14.45 -15.71
CA VAL A 65 -34.26 -13.37 -15.72
C VAL A 65 -33.46 -13.50 -17.01
N LYS A 66 -33.55 -12.49 -17.87
CA LYS A 66 -32.77 -12.34 -19.11
C LYS A 66 -31.48 -11.58 -18.82
N LEU A 67 -30.37 -12.09 -19.35
CA LEU A 67 -29.02 -11.53 -19.24
C LEU A 67 -28.53 -11.17 -20.65
N PRO A 68 -28.87 -9.98 -21.16
CA PRO A 68 -28.57 -9.59 -22.53
C PRO A 68 -27.06 -9.44 -22.77
N THR A 69 -26.63 -9.78 -23.98
CA THR A 69 -25.25 -9.55 -24.45
C THR A 69 -25.07 -8.08 -24.80
N LYS A 70 -23.93 -7.48 -24.43
CA LYS A 70 -23.63 -6.08 -24.74
C LYS A 70 -22.12 -5.86 -24.85
N HIS A 71 -21.68 -5.19 -25.92
CA HIS A 71 -20.27 -4.82 -26.17
C HIS A 71 -19.26 -5.97 -25.95
N GLY A 72 -19.58 -7.17 -26.42
CA GLY A 72 -18.72 -8.36 -26.27
C GLY A 72 -18.79 -9.04 -24.90
N ILE A 73 -19.64 -8.58 -24.00
CA ILE A 73 -19.98 -9.29 -22.77
C ILE A 73 -21.18 -10.19 -23.03
N ARG A 74 -21.02 -11.50 -22.80
CA ARG A 74 -22.09 -12.50 -22.91
C ARG A 74 -22.20 -13.36 -21.66
N PHE A 75 -23.37 -13.98 -21.50
CA PHE A 75 -23.72 -14.81 -20.35
C PHE A 75 -24.15 -16.20 -20.81
N GLU A 76 -23.75 -17.23 -20.08
CA GLU A 76 -24.24 -18.59 -20.28
C GLU A 76 -24.68 -19.21 -18.94
N PRO A 77 -25.98 -19.55 -18.81
CA PRO A 77 -27.06 -19.25 -19.74
C PRO A 77 -27.38 -17.74 -19.82
N ASN A 78 -27.89 -17.27 -20.96
CA ASN A 78 -28.34 -15.89 -21.16
C ASN A 78 -29.79 -15.66 -20.68
N GLU A 79 -30.50 -16.71 -20.29
CA GLU A 79 -31.83 -16.66 -19.69
C GLU A 79 -31.93 -17.74 -18.61
N VAL A 80 -32.49 -17.38 -17.46
CA VAL A 80 -32.65 -18.27 -16.31
C VAL A 80 -34.10 -18.23 -15.84
N ARG A 81 -34.73 -19.39 -15.69
CA ARG A 81 -36.08 -19.44 -15.08
C ARG A 81 -35.98 -19.22 -13.59
N VAL A 82 -36.81 -18.34 -13.04
CA VAL A 82 -36.78 -17.97 -11.61
C VAL A 82 -37.00 -19.19 -10.71
N LYS A 83 -37.83 -20.15 -11.15
CA LYS A 83 -38.07 -21.42 -10.43
C LYS A 83 -36.84 -22.35 -10.35
N ASP A 84 -35.88 -22.20 -11.26
CA ASP A 84 -34.67 -23.02 -11.30
C ASP A 84 -33.58 -22.41 -10.39
N ILE A 85 -33.77 -21.17 -9.93
CA ILE A 85 -32.92 -20.49 -8.97
C ILE A 85 -33.29 -20.97 -7.56
N LYS A 86 -32.52 -21.91 -7.04
CA LYS A 86 -32.64 -22.40 -5.65
C LYS A 86 -32.19 -21.32 -4.65
N GLU A 87 -32.41 -21.57 -3.36
CA GLU A 87 -32.01 -20.65 -2.27
C GLU A 87 -30.53 -20.24 -2.32
N ASN A 88 -29.67 -21.16 -2.76
CA ASN A 88 -28.23 -20.92 -2.90
C ASN A 88 -27.86 -20.11 -4.16
N GLY A 89 -28.80 -19.86 -5.07
CA GLY A 89 -28.57 -19.20 -6.36
C GLY A 89 -28.28 -20.18 -7.50
N VAL A 90 -27.97 -19.61 -8.67
CA VAL A 90 -27.52 -20.34 -9.87
C VAL A 90 -26.22 -19.72 -10.39
N LEU A 91 -25.31 -20.55 -10.90
CA LEU A 91 -24.07 -20.07 -11.52
C LEU A 91 -24.31 -19.65 -12.96
N ILE A 92 -23.80 -18.48 -13.31
CA ILE A 92 -23.80 -17.92 -14.65
C ILE A 92 -22.36 -17.70 -15.08
N ASN A 93 -21.97 -18.29 -16.20
CA ASN A 93 -20.67 -18.02 -16.80
C ASN A 93 -20.73 -16.70 -17.56
N VAL A 94 -19.69 -15.89 -17.39
CA VAL A 94 -19.55 -14.59 -18.01
C VAL A 94 -18.31 -14.60 -18.87
N PHE A 95 -18.43 -14.05 -20.06
CA PHE A 95 -17.35 -13.99 -21.04
C PHE A 95 -17.16 -12.55 -21.48
N CYS A 96 -15.90 -12.17 -21.66
CA CYS A 96 -15.51 -10.89 -22.23
C CYS A 96 -14.79 -11.18 -23.55
N ASP A 97 -15.52 -11.22 -24.66
CA ASP A 97 -14.99 -11.63 -25.97
C ASP A 97 -14.12 -10.53 -26.61
N SER A 98 -14.31 -9.26 -26.23
CA SER A 98 -13.56 -8.10 -26.72
C SER A 98 -13.24 -7.10 -25.60
N PRO A 99 -12.14 -6.32 -25.70
CA PRO A 99 -11.86 -5.24 -24.76
C PRO A 99 -13.01 -4.21 -24.69
N LEU A 100 -13.22 -3.67 -23.50
CA LEU A 100 -14.15 -2.60 -23.18
C LEU A 100 -13.37 -1.29 -23.06
N SER A 101 -13.65 -0.34 -23.96
CA SER A 101 -13.02 0.99 -23.94
C SER A 101 -13.64 1.95 -22.91
N SER A 102 -14.79 1.58 -22.34
CA SER A 102 -15.50 2.30 -21.28
C SER A 102 -16.20 1.34 -20.32
N ASP A 103 -16.45 1.80 -19.09
CA ASP A 103 -17.31 1.10 -18.14
C ASP A 103 -18.67 0.79 -18.80
N THR A 104 -19.14 -0.46 -18.71
CA THR A 104 -20.32 -0.95 -19.43
C THR A 104 -21.39 -1.43 -18.46
N GLU A 105 -22.53 -0.73 -18.42
CA GLU A 105 -23.71 -1.17 -17.68
C GLU A 105 -24.54 -2.18 -18.48
N ILE A 106 -24.92 -3.28 -17.84
CA ILE A 106 -25.88 -4.25 -18.37
C ILE A 106 -27.06 -4.38 -17.40
N SER A 107 -28.26 -4.07 -17.88
CA SER A 107 -29.51 -4.31 -17.17
C SER A 107 -29.94 -5.77 -17.33
N LEU A 108 -30.24 -6.43 -16.20
CA LEU A 108 -30.91 -7.72 -16.19
C LEU A 108 -32.42 -7.49 -16.27
N LEU A 109 -33.10 -8.25 -17.12
CA LEU A 109 -34.50 -8.01 -17.47
C LEU A 109 -35.40 -9.17 -17.04
N ASN A 110 -36.68 -8.92 -16.83
CA ASN A 110 -37.67 -9.99 -16.68
C ASN A 110 -38.27 -10.40 -18.04
N LYS A 111 -39.28 -11.27 -18.00
CA LYS A 111 -40.00 -11.72 -19.21
C LYS A 111 -40.63 -10.59 -20.04
N ASN A 112 -41.02 -9.48 -19.40
CA ASN A 112 -41.63 -8.30 -20.01
C ASN A 112 -40.60 -7.20 -20.32
N ASP A 113 -39.30 -7.53 -20.32
CA ASP A 113 -38.19 -6.61 -20.55
C ASP A 113 -38.07 -5.45 -19.54
N ALA A 114 -38.74 -5.56 -18.39
CA ALA A 114 -38.55 -4.63 -17.29
C ALA A 114 -37.28 -4.97 -16.49
N THR A 115 -36.55 -3.94 -16.06
CA THR A 115 -35.29 -4.11 -15.32
C THR A 115 -35.54 -4.70 -13.93
N VAL A 116 -34.84 -5.79 -13.61
CA VAL A 116 -34.86 -6.48 -12.31
C VAL A 116 -33.50 -6.53 -11.62
N GLY A 117 -32.47 -6.06 -12.30
CA GLY A 117 -31.11 -5.96 -11.76
C GLY A 117 -30.20 -5.20 -12.70
N LYS A 118 -29.02 -4.84 -12.22
CA LYS A 118 -27.95 -4.25 -13.02
C LYS A 118 -26.61 -4.83 -12.59
N ILE A 119 -25.65 -4.80 -13.50
CA ILE A 119 -24.23 -5.07 -13.24
C ILE A 119 -23.37 -4.10 -14.06
N MET A 120 -22.29 -3.62 -13.45
CA MET A 120 -21.29 -2.79 -14.11
C MET A 120 -20.06 -3.63 -14.45
N PHE A 121 -19.64 -3.57 -15.70
CA PHE A 121 -18.36 -4.10 -16.15
C PHE A 121 -17.34 -2.97 -16.21
N PHE A 122 -16.22 -3.16 -15.54
CA PHE A 122 -15.12 -2.20 -15.53
C PHE A 122 -14.43 -2.18 -16.90
N LYS A 123 -14.08 -0.98 -17.37
CA LYS A 123 -13.22 -0.77 -18.54
C LYS A 123 -11.95 -1.64 -18.45
N ASN A 124 -11.54 -2.30 -19.53
CA ASN A 124 -10.44 -3.27 -19.50
C ASN A 124 -9.55 -3.28 -20.76
N ASP A 125 -9.54 -2.20 -21.53
CA ASP A 125 -8.66 -2.02 -22.69
C ASP A 125 -7.17 -1.79 -22.33
N GLU A 126 -6.86 -1.68 -21.03
CA GLU A 126 -5.51 -1.56 -20.50
C GLU A 126 -5.24 -2.66 -19.46
N ILE A 127 -4.05 -3.26 -19.54
CA ILE A 127 -3.59 -4.31 -18.63
C ILE A 127 -2.28 -3.88 -17.99
N PHE A 128 -2.18 -4.09 -16.69
CA PHE A 128 -1.06 -3.66 -15.88
C PHE A 128 -0.17 -4.87 -15.60
N ASN A 129 1.14 -4.72 -15.74
CA ASN A 129 2.09 -5.78 -15.43
C ASN A 129 2.87 -5.41 -14.18
N LEU A 130 3.00 -6.37 -13.27
CA LEU A 130 3.69 -6.19 -12.00
C LEU A 130 4.73 -7.29 -11.84
N ASN A 131 6.00 -6.91 -11.89
CA ASN A 131 7.09 -7.82 -11.55
C ASN A 131 7.19 -7.93 -10.03
N LEU A 132 7.23 -9.17 -9.54
CA LEU A 132 7.36 -9.48 -8.11
C LEU A 132 8.58 -10.35 -7.88
N LYS A 133 9.54 -9.87 -7.11
CA LYS A 133 10.72 -10.63 -6.69
C LYS A 133 10.54 -11.10 -5.25
N ILE A 134 10.63 -12.41 -5.04
CA ILE A 134 10.53 -13.01 -3.70
C ILE A 134 11.93 -13.07 -3.08
N VAL A 135 12.08 -12.48 -1.90
CA VAL A 135 13.32 -12.50 -1.12
C VAL A 135 13.09 -13.35 0.14
N LYS A 136 13.77 -14.49 0.23
CA LYS A 136 13.65 -15.42 1.35
C LYS A 136 14.57 -14.97 2.48
N VAL A 137 14.01 -14.58 3.63
CA VAL A 137 14.80 -14.12 4.78
C VAL A 137 14.90 -15.26 5.79
N VAL A 138 16.13 -15.66 6.11
CA VAL A 138 16.42 -16.85 6.93
C VAL A 138 17.44 -16.54 8.02
N ARG A 139 17.42 -17.31 9.11
CA ARG A 139 18.50 -17.29 10.09
C ARG A 139 19.66 -18.12 9.57
N SER A 140 20.88 -17.59 9.57
CA SER A 140 22.04 -18.32 9.05
C SER A 140 22.25 -19.65 9.79
N ALA A 141 22.12 -19.64 11.13
CA ALA A 141 22.18 -20.83 11.98
C ALA A 141 21.08 -21.88 11.70
N SER A 142 20.05 -21.55 10.92
CA SER A 142 18.92 -22.43 10.61
C SER A 142 18.53 -22.40 9.12
N LYS A 143 19.44 -21.96 8.23
CA LYS A 143 19.16 -21.67 6.82
C LYS A 143 18.37 -22.79 6.13
N LYS A 144 18.84 -24.03 6.22
CA LYS A 144 18.20 -25.19 5.57
C LYS A 144 16.76 -25.43 6.06
N ARG A 145 16.53 -25.29 7.37
CA ARG A 145 15.19 -25.46 7.97
C ARG A 145 14.26 -24.33 7.52
N ASP A 146 14.76 -23.09 7.58
CA ASP A 146 13.98 -21.90 7.25
C ASP A 146 13.60 -21.88 5.75
N LEU A 147 14.54 -22.19 4.85
CA LEU A 147 14.28 -22.33 3.42
C LEU A 147 13.24 -23.42 3.11
N THR A 148 13.36 -24.59 3.74
CA THR A 148 12.37 -25.67 3.61
C THR A 148 10.97 -25.18 4.01
N GLY A 149 10.87 -24.44 5.12
CA GLY A 149 9.62 -23.88 5.61
C GLY A 149 8.98 -22.87 4.64
N ILE A 150 9.79 -21.96 4.09
CA ILE A 150 9.34 -20.97 3.11
C ILE A 150 8.88 -21.64 1.82
N ASN A 151 9.70 -22.53 1.25
CA ASN A 151 9.39 -23.19 -0.03
C ASN A 151 8.10 -24.00 0.06
N LYS A 152 7.93 -24.78 1.15
CA LYS A 152 6.70 -25.52 1.41
C LYS A 152 5.48 -24.61 1.48
N ALA A 153 5.61 -23.46 2.13
CA ALA A 153 4.52 -22.51 2.22
C ALA A 153 4.16 -21.88 0.87
N LEU A 154 5.16 -21.42 0.10
CA LEU A 154 4.96 -20.83 -1.22
C LEU A 154 4.33 -21.81 -2.22
N GLU A 155 4.75 -23.08 -2.18
CA GLU A 155 4.14 -24.16 -2.96
C GLU A 155 2.69 -24.39 -2.56
N GLN A 156 2.42 -24.50 -1.24
CA GLN A 156 1.07 -24.78 -0.74
C GLN A 156 0.08 -23.64 -1.02
N ILE A 157 0.52 -22.38 -0.93
CA ILE A 157 -0.38 -21.25 -1.18
C ILE A 157 -0.62 -21.00 -2.67
N ASP A 158 0.26 -21.52 -3.54
CA ASP A 158 0.23 -21.33 -4.99
C ASP A 158 0.07 -19.84 -5.34
N LEU A 159 1.06 -19.05 -4.91
CA LEU A 159 0.97 -17.59 -4.87
C LEU A 159 0.69 -16.99 -6.27
N ASP A 160 1.39 -17.48 -7.30
CA ASP A 160 1.21 -17.00 -8.68
C ASP A 160 -0.25 -17.15 -9.14
N ASN A 161 -0.81 -18.35 -8.97
CA ASN A 161 -2.18 -18.64 -9.32
C ASN A 161 -3.16 -17.81 -8.48
N PHE A 162 -2.91 -17.66 -7.17
CA PHE A 162 -3.75 -16.85 -6.30
C PHE A 162 -3.77 -15.37 -6.71
N LEU A 163 -2.61 -14.77 -6.98
CA LEU A 163 -2.50 -13.37 -7.40
C LEU A 163 -3.17 -13.13 -8.77
N ASN A 164 -2.97 -14.05 -9.71
CA ASN A 164 -3.47 -13.92 -11.08
C ASN A 164 -4.90 -14.43 -11.31
N LYS A 165 -5.51 -15.16 -10.34
CA LYS A 165 -6.89 -15.68 -10.48
C LYS A 165 -7.84 -15.34 -9.34
N ASN A 166 -7.35 -14.91 -8.18
CA ASN A 166 -8.20 -14.69 -7.00
C ASN A 166 -8.02 -13.34 -6.28
N SER A 167 -6.94 -12.59 -6.46
CA SER A 167 -6.76 -11.24 -5.87
C SER A 167 -6.49 -10.12 -6.89
N LEU A 168 -5.25 -9.90 -7.33
CA LEU A 168 -4.80 -8.69 -8.05
C LEU A 168 -5.36 -8.60 -9.48
N GLN A 169 -5.72 -9.72 -10.09
CA GLN A 169 -6.42 -9.73 -11.38
C GLN A 169 -7.75 -8.97 -11.34
N GLN A 170 -8.38 -8.81 -10.16
CA GLN A 170 -9.58 -7.98 -10.02
C GLN A 170 -9.30 -6.52 -10.42
N ALA A 171 -8.05 -6.06 -10.27
CA ALA A 171 -7.60 -4.75 -10.70
C ALA A 171 -6.93 -4.75 -12.10
N LEU A 172 -7.12 -5.80 -12.90
CA LEU A 172 -6.49 -5.97 -14.21
C LEU A 172 -4.95 -6.00 -14.17
N ILE A 173 -4.41 -6.50 -13.06
CA ILE A 173 -2.98 -6.64 -12.85
C ILE A 173 -2.57 -8.08 -13.14
N LYS A 174 -1.59 -8.26 -14.03
CA LYS A 174 -0.86 -9.51 -14.24
C LYS A 174 0.42 -9.46 -13.43
N THR A 175 0.55 -10.38 -12.48
CA THR A 175 1.75 -10.50 -11.66
C THR A 175 2.68 -11.53 -12.26
N ALA A 176 3.95 -11.16 -12.45
CA ALA A 176 5.01 -12.06 -12.87
C ALA A 176 5.99 -12.27 -11.71
N ILE A 177 6.02 -13.47 -11.15
CA ILE A 177 7.01 -13.83 -10.12
C ILE A 177 8.34 -14.10 -10.81
N ILE A 178 9.36 -13.31 -10.45
CA ILE A 178 10.71 -13.45 -11.00
C ILE A 178 11.36 -14.71 -10.40
N PRO A 179 11.89 -15.63 -11.22
CA PRO A 179 12.39 -16.93 -10.75
C PRO A 179 13.74 -16.86 -10.00
N ASP A 180 14.44 -15.72 -10.04
CA ASP A 180 15.72 -15.53 -9.37
C ASP A 180 15.59 -15.80 -7.86
N GLU A 181 16.37 -16.75 -7.35
CA GLU A 181 16.40 -17.03 -5.92
C GLU A 181 17.23 -15.96 -5.19
N CYS A 182 16.56 -15.12 -4.42
CA CYS A 182 17.19 -14.18 -3.49
C CYS A 182 17.03 -14.69 -2.06
N VAL A 183 18.14 -14.87 -1.35
CA VAL A 183 18.14 -15.29 0.06
C VAL A 183 18.91 -14.26 0.89
N LEU A 184 18.26 -13.69 1.90
CA LEU A 184 18.90 -12.85 2.89
C LEU A 184 19.14 -13.65 4.17
N GLU A 185 20.40 -13.68 4.60
CA GLU A 185 20.81 -14.37 5.81
C GLU A 185 20.95 -13.37 6.96
N LEU A 186 20.29 -13.67 8.08
CA LEU A 186 20.38 -12.88 9.31
C LEU A 186 21.21 -13.64 10.34
N ASP A 187 22.27 -12.97 10.80
CA ASP A 187 23.22 -13.47 11.78
C ASP A 187 23.17 -12.69 13.07
N GLY A 188 23.02 -13.41 14.18
CA GLY A 188 23.05 -12.85 15.53
C GLY A 188 21.97 -11.81 15.80
N GLU A 189 22.21 -11.01 16.83
CA GLU A 189 21.38 -9.86 17.16
C GLU A 189 21.69 -8.70 16.20
N ILE A 190 20.64 -8.02 15.71
CA ILE A 190 20.75 -6.83 14.87
C ILE A 190 20.13 -5.67 15.63
N LEU A 191 20.94 -4.65 15.90
CA LEU A 191 20.54 -3.44 16.60
C LEU A 191 20.25 -2.30 15.62
N ASN A 192 19.38 -1.37 16.00
CA ASN A 192 19.26 -0.08 15.34
C ASN A 192 20.36 0.90 15.77
N GLU A 193 20.39 2.07 15.16
CA GLU A 193 21.33 3.17 15.47
C GLU A 193 21.34 3.62 16.95
N ASN A 194 20.27 3.34 17.69
CA ASN A 194 20.15 3.65 19.12
C ASN A 194 20.51 2.47 20.03
N GLY A 195 21.08 1.39 19.48
CA GLY A 195 21.45 0.19 20.22
C GLY A 195 20.27 -0.66 20.69
N LYS A 196 19.05 -0.43 20.16
CA LYS A 196 17.88 -1.27 20.46
C LYS A 196 17.78 -2.41 19.46
N PRO A 197 17.43 -3.64 19.88
CA PRO A 197 17.30 -4.74 18.95
C PRO A 197 16.14 -4.50 17.98
N LEU A 198 16.40 -4.78 16.70
CA LEU A 198 15.39 -4.99 15.66
C LEU A 198 15.11 -6.48 15.48
N PHE A 199 16.15 -7.29 15.64
CA PHE A 199 16.13 -8.75 15.61
C PHE A 199 17.01 -9.29 16.73
N ASP A 200 16.48 -10.16 17.59
CA ASP A 200 17.17 -10.67 18.78
C ASP A 200 17.94 -11.98 18.52
N GLY A 201 18.09 -12.39 17.25
CA GLY A 201 18.62 -13.70 16.86
C GLY A 201 17.56 -14.78 16.64
N ALA A 202 16.31 -14.56 17.09
CA ALA A 202 15.21 -15.51 16.94
C ALA A 202 13.92 -14.90 16.40
N VAL A 203 13.60 -13.65 16.76
CA VAL A 203 12.35 -12.94 16.49
C VAL A 203 12.64 -11.49 16.12
N PHE A 204 11.85 -10.92 15.20
CA PHE A 204 11.83 -9.49 14.98
C PHE A 204 11.08 -8.79 16.12
N VAL A 205 11.81 -8.00 16.89
CA VAL A 205 11.30 -7.21 18.02
C VAL A 205 11.10 -5.74 17.64
N GLY A 206 11.69 -5.30 16.53
CA GLY A 206 11.51 -3.97 15.96
C GLY A 206 10.11 -3.73 15.39
N GLY A 207 9.72 -2.46 15.34
CA GLY A 207 8.50 -1.98 14.71
C GLY A 207 8.65 -1.89 13.20
N ASN A 208 8.28 -0.75 12.62
CA ASN A 208 8.33 -0.51 11.17
C ASN A 208 9.78 -0.51 10.62
N GLU A 209 10.77 -0.37 11.49
CA GLU A 209 12.19 -0.40 11.17
C GLU A 209 12.67 -1.75 10.62
N VAL A 210 11.92 -2.84 10.85
CA VAL A 210 12.23 -4.16 10.30
C VAL A 210 12.17 -4.14 8.76
N SER A 211 11.18 -3.47 8.18
CA SER A 211 11.03 -3.38 6.72
C SER A 211 12.19 -2.59 6.10
N SER A 212 12.64 -1.52 6.76
CA SER A 212 13.83 -0.77 6.35
C SER A 212 15.09 -1.64 6.42
N LEU A 213 15.30 -2.36 7.51
CA LEU A 213 16.43 -3.29 7.66
C LEU A 213 16.50 -4.30 6.52
N LEU A 214 15.38 -4.97 6.20
CA LEU A 214 15.35 -5.99 5.14
C LEU A 214 15.63 -5.38 3.76
N ARG A 215 15.07 -4.21 3.48
CA ARG A 215 15.33 -3.48 2.23
C ARG A 215 16.79 -3.07 2.10
N GLU A 216 17.37 -2.49 3.15
CA GLU A 216 18.78 -2.06 3.15
C GLU A 216 19.72 -3.24 2.91
N ARG A 217 19.48 -4.38 3.57
CA ARG A 217 20.24 -5.62 3.36
C ARG A 217 20.11 -6.11 1.92
N TYR A 218 18.90 -6.16 1.38
CA TYR A 218 18.69 -6.53 -0.02
C TYR A 218 19.43 -5.60 -0.99
N MET A 219 19.36 -4.29 -0.79
CA MET A 219 20.05 -3.33 -1.66
C MET A 219 21.57 -3.52 -1.61
N GLN A 220 22.12 -3.75 -0.42
CA GLN A 220 23.55 -3.99 -0.23
C GLN A 220 24.01 -5.27 -0.91
N GLU A 221 23.21 -6.33 -0.91
CA GLU A 221 23.60 -7.63 -1.48
C GLU A 221 23.28 -7.76 -2.98
N TYR A 222 22.17 -7.21 -3.45
CA TYR A 222 21.61 -7.52 -4.77
C TYR A 222 21.41 -6.31 -5.70
N GLU A 223 21.47 -5.06 -5.21
CA GLU A 223 21.23 -3.86 -6.03
C GLU A 223 22.40 -2.86 -6.02
N GLN A 224 23.64 -3.35 -5.95
CA GLN A 224 24.81 -2.47 -6.02
C GLN A 224 24.96 -1.80 -7.40
N GLU A 225 24.64 -2.53 -8.48
CA GLU A 225 24.82 -2.06 -9.86
C GLU A 225 23.48 -1.79 -10.57
N VAL A 226 22.50 -2.68 -10.41
CA VAL A 226 21.22 -2.60 -11.10
C VAL A 226 20.08 -2.73 -10.09
N LYS A 227 19.20 -1.73 -10.07
CA LYS A 227 17.98 -1.77 -9.26
C LYS A 227 16.92 -2.61 -9.94
N HIS A 228 16.27 -3.48 -9.18
CA HIS A 228 15.08 -4.19 -9.61
C HIS A 228 13.97 -3.18 -9.92
N LYS A 229 13.27 -3.40 -11.04
CA LYS A 229 12.06 -2.66 -11.43
C LYS A 229 10.86 -3.55 -11.17
N GLY A 230 10.25 -3.36 -10.00
CA GLY A 230 9.13 -4.16 -9.50
C GLY A 230 9.02 -4.08 -7.98
N LEU A 231 8.24 -5.00 -7.41
CA LEU A 231 8.05 -5.15 -5.97
C LEU A 231 8.94 -6.23 -5.38
N LEU A 232 9.42 -5.99 -4.18
CA LEU A 232 10.12 -6.97 -3.34
C LEU A 232 9.15 -7.54 -2.31
N LEU A 233 9.02 -8.86 -2.27
CA LEU A 233 8.25 -9.57 -1.26
C LEU A 233 9.21 -10.34 -0.37
N PHE A 234 9.46 -9.82 0.83
CA PHE A 234 10.23 -10.51 1.85
C PHE A 234 9.37 -11.59 2.51
N VAL A 235 9.85 -12.83 2.53
CA VAL A 235 9.12 -13.97 3.11
C VAL A 235 10.01 -14.66 4.13
N THR A 236 9.49 -14.87 5.34
CA THR A 236 10.30 -15.41 6.44
C THR A 236 9.51 -16.29 7.42
N PRO A 237 10.11 -17.37 7.94
CA PRO A 237 9.56 -18.14 9.04
C PRO A 237 9.92 -17.54 10.41
N ILE A 238 10.53 -16.34 10.43
CA ILE A 238 10.82 -15.59 11.65
C ILE A 238 9.53 -14.86 12.06
N LYS A 239 9.19 -14.91 13.36
CA LYS A 239 8.05 -14.18 13.91
C LYS A 239 8.39 -12.69 14.01
N ARG A 240 7.38 -11.83 13.86
CA ARG A 240 7.46 -10.42 14.26
C ARG A 240 6.45 -10.15 15.37
N LYS A 241 6.90 -9.50 16.43
CA LYS A 241 6.02 -9.18 17.56
C LYS A 241 4.94 -8.19 17.12
N GLY A 242 3.68 -8.63 17.13
CA GLY A 242 2.52 -7.77 16.86
C GLY A 242 2.14 -7.61 15.38
N ALA A 243 2.82 -8.30 14.44
CA ALA A 243 2.51 -8.21 13.02
C ALA A 243 2.68 -9.55 12.31
N ALA A 244 1.77 -9.88 11.40
CA ALA A 244 1.85 -11.08 10.56
C ALA A 244 2.29 -10.79 9.12
N GLY A 245 2.20 -9.52 8.72
CA GLY A 245 2.74 -8.95 7.48
C GLY A 245 3.02 -7.45 7.67
N ASP A 246 3.66 -6.83 6.68
CA ASP A 246 3.95 -5.39 6.65
C ASP A 246 4.06 -4.89 5.21
N GLY A 247 3.08 -4.12 4.75
CA GLY A 247 3.11 -3.39 3.49
C GLY A 247 3.42 -1.91 3.69
N GLN A 248 4.46 -1.40 3.03
CA GLN A 248 4.86 0.00 3.12
C GLN A 248 4.01 0.89 2.19
N LEU A 249 2.91 1.43 2.70
CA LEU A 249 2.01 2.34 1.97
C LEU A 249 2.63 3.75 1.76
N TRP A 250 3.31 4.29 2.77
CA TRP A 250 3.74 5.70 2.82
C TRP A 250 5.16 5.93 2.27
N ALA A 251 5.79 4.88 1.75
CA ALA A 251 7.11 4.95 1.14
C ALA A 251 7.03 4.26 -0.22
N ALA A 252 6.33 4.88 -1.17
CA ALA A 252 6.05 4.27 -2.47
C ALA A 252 7.33 3.89 -3.25
N ASP A 253 8.46 4.54 -2.97
CA ASP A 253 9.79 4.23 -3.52
C ASP A 253 10.48 3.04 -2.82
N HIS A 254 9.98 2.61 -1.66
CA HIS A 254 10.51 1.48 -0.92
C HIS A 254 10.14 0.14 -1.57
N ARG A 255 9.04 0.09 -2.33
CA ARG A 255 8.70 -1.01 -3.25
C ARG A 255 8.73 -2.39 -2.60
N ASN A 256 8.35 -2.51 -1.33
CA ASN A 256 8.43 -3.78 -0.63
C ASN A 256 7.32 -4.02 0.38
N CYS A 257 7.05 -5.30 0.61
CA CYS A 257 6.30 -5.79 1.75
C CYS A 257 6.93 -7.05 2.33
N SER A 258 6.53 -7.39 3.55
CA SER A 258 7.03 -8.55 4.29
C SER A 258 5.90 -9.47 4.75
N ILE A 259 6.15 -10.78 4.72
CA ILE A 259 5.28 -11.81 5.30
C ILE A 259 6.06 -12.58 6.36
N PHE A 260 5.54 -12.57 7.58
CA PHE A 260 6.14 -13.23 8.73
C PHE A 260 5.50 -14.59 9.00
N TYR A 261 6.11 -15.34 9.92
CA TYR A 261 5.74 -16.70 10.28
C TYR A 261 4.21 -16.92 10.44
N ASP A 262 3.53 -16.02 11.15
CA ASP A 262 2.11 -16.17 11.52
C ASP A 262 1.14 -16.08 10.32
N SER A 263 1.61 -15.65 9.14
CA SER A 263 0.83 -15.62 7.89
C SER A 263 1.53 -16.25 6.70
N LEU A 264 2.59 -17.01 6.95
CA LEU A 264 3.38 -17.65 5.90
C LEU A 264 2.52 -18.53 4.97
N TYR A 265 1.50 -19.20 5.52
CA TYR A 265 0.55 -20.07 4.81
C TYR A 265 -0.80 -19.39 4.47
N THR A 266 -0.91 -18.08 4.68
CA THR A 266 -2.18 -17.33 4.54
C THR A 266 -2.14 -16.46 3.29
N LYS A 267 -2.51 -17.02 2.14
CA LYS A 267 -2.49 -16.32 0.84
C LYS A 267 -3.20 -14.96 0.81
N THR A 268 -4.29 -14.81 1.56
CA THR A 268 -5.04 -13.55 1.67
C THR A 268 -4.23 -12.44 2.37
N THR A 269 -3.27 -12.78 3.23
CA THR A 269 -2.34 -11.80 3.81
C THR A 269 -1.36 -11.29 2.74
N TYR A 270 -0.86 -12.15 1.85
CA TYR A 270 0.01 -11.70 0.74
C TYR A 270 -0.68 -10.66 -0.14
N ALA A 271 -1.93 -10.90 -0.53
CA ALA A 271 -2.70 -9.92 -1.31
C ALA A 271 -2.96 -8.62 -0.54
N HIS A 272 -3.17 -8.70 0.78
CA HIS A 272 -3.38 -7.54 1.64
C HIS A 272 -2.13 -6.66 1.72
N GLU A 273 -0.97 -7.26 2.03
CA GLU A 273 0.27 -6.49 2.12
C GLU A 273 0.71 -5.94 0.76
N LEU A 274 0.54 -6.71 -0.32
CA LEU A 274 0.80 -6.20 -1.68
C LEU A 274 -0.10 -5.02 -2.03
N ALA A 275 -1.38 -5.08 -1.67
CA ALA A 275 -2.31 -3.99 -1.92
C ALA A 275 -1.95 -2.72 -1.12
N HIS A 276 -1.40 -2.84 0.09
CA HIS A 276 -0.83 -1.70 0.82
C HIS A 276 0.28 -1.01 0.02
N VAL A 277 1.21 -1.76 -0.56
CA VAL A 277 2.31 -1.19 -1.36
C VAL A 277 1.82 -0.64 -2.71
N LEU A 278 0.63 -1.06 -3.14
CA LEU A 278 -0.08 -0.55 -4.31
C LEU A 278 -1.14 0.50 -3.93
N GLY A 279 -0.91 1.23 -2.84
CA GLY A 279 -1.67 2.45 -2.54
C GLY A 279 -3.00 2.23 -1.82
N CYS A 280 -3.31 1.02 -1.36
CA CYS A 280 -4.56 0.76 -0.61
C CYS A 280 -4.34 0.92 0.90
N GLU A 281 -5.20 1.71 1.55
CA GLU A 281 -5.29 1.83 3.00
C GLU A 281 -6.35 0.85 3.56
N HIS A 282 -6.27 0.57 4.85
CA HIS A 282 -7.39 -0.05 5.55
C HIS A 282 -8.64 0.83 5.42
N PRO A 283 -9.82 0.25 5.16
CA PRO A 283 -11.02 1.03 4.93
C PRO A 283 -11.58 1.62 6.23
N PHE A 284 -11.02 1.32 7.39
CA PHE A 284 -11.49 1.78 8.71
C PHE A 284 -10.49 2.71 9.39
N ASP A 285 -9.29 2.87 8.82
CA ASP A 285 -8.27 3.76 9.37
C ASP A 285 -8.33 5.11 8.63
N ASN A 286 -7.87 6.14 9.33
CA ASN A 286 -7.70 7.48 8.80
C ASN A 286 -6.23 7.88 8.98
N GLU A 287 -5.33 6.96 8.65
CA GLU A 287 -3.89 7.08 8.88
C GLU A 287 -3.34 8.28 8.13
N TRP A 288 -3.88 8.64 6.95
CA TRP A 288 -3.45 9.84 6.23
C TRP A 288 -3.53 11.09 7.11
N LYS A 289 -4.58 11.23 7.93
CA LYS A 289 -4.77 12.42 8.78
C LYS A 289 -3.71 12.42 9.90
N ILE A 290 -3.55 11.29 10.57
CA ILE A 290 -2.58 11.11 11.66
C ILE A 290 -1.15 11.32 11.15
N ASN A 291 -0.81 10.72 10.00
CA ASN A 291 0.51 10.83 9.38
C ASN A 291 0.77 12.24 8.87
N ASN A 292 -0.22 12.90 8.25
CA ASN A 292 -0.08 14.29 7.82
C ASN A 292 0.17 15.22 9.01
N GLU A 293 -0.57 15.10 10.10
CA GLU A 293 -0.33 15.86 11.34
C GLU A 293 1.07 15.59 11.90
N ARG A 294 1.48 14.31 11.96
CA ARG A 294 2.81 13.90 12.42
C ARG A 294 3.94 14.46 11.54
N PHE A 295 3.79 14.45 10.22
CA PHE A 295 4.79 14.98 9.30
C PHE A 295 4.89 16.51 9.39
N ASN A 296 3.76 17.22 9.51
CA ASN A 296 3.76 18.65 9.76
C ASN A 296 4.47 19.01 11.07
N GLN A 297 4.22 18.24 12.14
CA GLN A 297 4.91 18.43 13.41
C GLN A 297 6.43 18.20 13.26
N ARG A 298 6.85 17.14 12.57
CA ARG A 298 8.26 16.86 12.32
C ARG A 298 8.94 17.97 11.49
N ILE A 299 8.26 18.51 10.48
CA ILE A 299 8.78 19.66 9.72
C ILE A 299 9.04 20.84 10.66
N ASN A 300 8.06 21.16 11.53
CA ASN A 300 8.21 22.25 12.48
C ASN A 300 9.38 22.00 13.46
N ASP A 301 9.51 20.78 13.98
CA ASP A 301 10.61 20.41 14.87
C ASP A 301 11.99 20.54 14.19
N GLU A 302 12.11 20.10 12.94
CA GLU A 302 13.35 20.22 12.17
C GLU A 302 13.64 21.69 11.78
N GLU A 303 12.61 22.51 11.53
CA GLU A 303 12.76 23.94 11.26
C GLU A 303 13.25 24.69 12.51
N ILE A 304 12.71 24.37 13.70
CA ILE A 304 13.19 24.94 14.98
C ILE A 304 14.67 24.59 15.20
N LYS A 305 15.06 23.33 14.97
CA LYS A 305 16.47 22.91 15.08
C LYS A 305 17.36 23.66 14.08
N LYS A 306 16.90 23.81 12.84
CA LYS A 306 17.60 24.57 11.79
C LYS A 306 17.81 26.03 12.22
N GLN A 307 16.76 26.72 12.67
CA GLN A 307 16.84 28.11 13.12
C GLN A 307 17.77 28.27 14.32
N LYS A 308 17.76 27.31 15.27
CA LYS A 308 18.74 27.29 16.37
C LYS A 308 20.18 27.22 15.86
N TYR A 309 20.48 26.33 14.91
CA TYR A 309 21.83 26.20 14.37
C TYR A 309 22.26 27.41 13.52
N LEU A 310 21.34 28.06 12.81
CA LEU A 310 21.60 29.33 12.13
C LEU A 310 21.99 30.42 13.13
N SER A 311 21.23 30.57 14.22
CA SER A 311 21.52 31.56 15.27
C SER A 311 22.87 31.31 15.96
N GLU A 312 23.19 30.04 16.27
CA GLU A 312 24.50 29.66 16.83
C GLU A 312 25.65 29.98 15.84
N ASN A 313 25.44 29.77 14.54
CA ASN A 313 26.44 30.12 13.52
C ASN A 313 26.68 31.62 13.40
N GLU A 314 25.63 32.43 13.43
CA GLU A 314 25.78 33.88 13.45
C GLU A 314 26.58 34.35 14.67
N GLU A 315 26.41 33.70 15.83
CA GLU A 315 27.21 34.00 17.02
C GLU A 315 28.68 33.63 16.83
N PHE A 316 28.97 32.47 16.25
CA PHE A 316 30.34 32.05 15.94
C PHE A 316 31.01 32.97 14.92
N GLU A 317 30.29 33.41 13.89
CA GLU A 317 30.78 34.36 12.90
C GLU A 317 31.07 35.74 13.52
N ARG A 318 30.19 36.23 14.40
CA ARG A 318 30.47 37.44 15.20
C ARG A 318 31.73 37.25 16.06
N GLY A 319 31.92 36.07 16.66
CA GLY A 319 33.13 35.72 17.40
C GLY A 319 34.38 35.74 16.53
N LYS A 320 34.28 35.26 15.28
CA LYS A 320 35.36 35.23 14.30
C LYS A 320 35.80 36.65 13.93
N LEU A 321 34.84 37.52 13.62
CA LEU A 321 35.09 38.94 13.33
C LEU A 321 35.80 39.65 14.50
N LYS A 322 35.39 39.39 15.75
CA LYS A 322 36.07 39.94 16.94
C LYS A 322 37.52 39.45 17.08
N CYS A 323 37.77 38.17 16.83
CA CYS A 323 39.13 37.62 16.87
C CYS A 323 40.00 38.22 15.75
N MET A 324 39.46 38.38 14.54
CA MET A 324 40.16 39.03 13.42
C MET A 324 40.51 40.48 13.72
N ALA A 325 39.55 41.25 14.25
CA ALA A 325 39.78 42.65 14.63
C ALA A 325 40.89 42.78 15.69
N ARG A 326 40.88 41.92 16.73
CA ARG A 326 41.93 41.89 17.76
C ARG A 326 43.30 41.52 17.20
N ILE A 327 43.36 40.57 16.26
CA ILE A 327 44.63 40.23 15.60
C ILE A 327 45.17 41.46 14.86
N GLU A 328 44.32 42.18 14.14
CA GLU A 328 44.73 43.36 13.38
C GLU A 328 45.20 44.50 14.29
N GLU A 329 44.49 44.75 15.39
CA GLU A 329 44.91 45.70 16.43
C GLU A 329 46.29 45.35 16.99
N MET A 330 46.50 44.08 17.39
CA MET A 330 47.75 43.63 18.03
C MET A 330 48.96 43.66 17.08
N LYS A 331 48.76 43.56 15.76
CA LYS A 331 49.84 43.69 14.77
C LYS A 331 50.50 45.06 14.78
N THR A 332 49.84 46.09 15.30
CA THR A 332 50.43 47.44 15.45
C THR A 332 51.52 47.51 16.52
N TYR A 333 51.68 46.45 17.34
CA TYR A 333 52.68 46.33 18.40
C TYR A 333 53.63 45.13 18.19
N PRO A 334 54.44 45.10 17.11
CA PRO A 334 55.16 43.90 16.66
C PRO A 334 56.21 43.37 17.63
N ASN A 335 56.74 44.21 18.51
CA ASN A 335 57.79 43.85 19.49
C ASN A 335 57.25 43.64 20.91
N ASN A 336 55.94 43.70 21.13
CA ASN A 336 55.33 43.47 22.44
C ASN A 336 55.06 41.96 22.64
N PRO A 337 55.71 41.28 23.60
CA PRO A 337 55.51 39.84 23.81
C PRO A 337 54.07 39.44 24.13
N VAL A 338 53.31 40.32 24.79
CA VAL A 338 51.89 40.12 25.10
C VAL A 338 51.05 40.17 23.83
N ALA A 339 51.35 41.10 22.92
CA ALA A 339 50.66 41.23 21.63
C ALA A 339 50.89 39.98 20.76
N ILE A 340 52.13 39.49 20.69
CA ILE A 340 52.48 38.24 19.96
C ILE A 340 51.68 37.05 20.50
N LYS A 341 51.68 36.85 21.82
CA LYS A 341 50.92 35.76 22.46
C LYS A 341 49.42 35.87 22.21
N ASN A 342 48.86 37.08 22.28
CA ASN A 342 47.44 37.31 22.01
C ASN A 342 47.07 36.99 20.55
N ILE A 343 47.95 37.28 19.58
CA ILE A 343 47.74 36.91 18.19
C ILE A 343 47.65 35.38 18.05
N GLU A 344 48.55 34.63 18.68
CA GLU A 344 48.53 33.15 18.65
C GLU A 344 47.25 32.57 19.26
N VAL A 345 46.81 33.11 20.40
CA VAL A 345 45.56 32.71 21.05
C VAL A 345 44.36 32.99 20.15
N ASN A 346 44.26 34.19 19.56
CA ASN A 346 43.14 34.52 18.67
C ASN A 346 43.16 33.69 17.38
N LYS A 347 44.35 33.39 16.81
CA LYS A 347 44.47 32.45 15.67
C LYS A 347 43.98 31.04 16.03
N SER A 348 44.27 30.59 17.24
CA SER A 348 43.79 29.28 17.72
C SER A 348 42.28 29.28 17.91
N ASN A 349 41.72 30.36 18.48
CA ASN A 349 40.27 30.53 18.61
C ASN A 349 39.56 30.59 17.26
N LEU A 350 40.14 31.24 16.24
CA LEU A 350 39.59 31.24 14.88
C LEU A 350 39.42 29.82 14.33
N LYS A 351 40.45 28.97 14.47
CA LYS A 351 40.37 27.56 14.03
C LYS A 351 39.23 26.80 14.72
N VAL A 352 39.04 27.02 16.02
CA VAL A 352 37.95 26.38 16.79
C VAL A 352 36.58 26.88 16.33
N LEU A 353 36.45 28.19 16.06
CA LEU A 353 35.21 28.77 15.56
C LEU A 353 34.87 28.25 14.14
N ASP A 354 35.85 28.19 13.24
CA ASP A 354 35.67 27.64 11.89
C ASP A 354 35.17 26.18 11.94
N GLN A 355 35.75 25.35 12.80
CA GLN A 355 35.29 23.97 13.00
C GLN A 355 33.86 23.90 13.52
N LYS A 356 33.48 24.79 14.46
CA LYS A 356 32.12 24.86 14.98
C LYS A 356 31.13 25.28 13.89
N ILE A 357 31.47 26.29 13.09
CA ILE A 357 30.63 26.76 11.97
C ILE A 357 30.37 25.62 11.00
N LEU A 358 31.44 24.95 10.53
CA LEU A 358 31.35 23.83 9.60
C LEU A 358 30.49 22.68 10.16
N ALA A 359 30.63 22.37 11.46
CA ALA A 359 29.83 21.34 12.11
C ALA A 359 28.33 21.69 12.15
N ARG A 360 27.97 22.97 12.31
CA ARG A 360 26.57 23.42 12.29
C ARG A 360 26.01 23.53 10.88
N GLU A 361 26.81 23.98 9.91
CA GLU A 361 26.42 23.98 8.49
C GLU A 361 26.03 22.57 8.03
N LYS A 362 26.81 21.56 8.43
CA LYS A 362 26.47 20.15 8.16
C LYS A 362 25.11 19.75 8.77
N LYS A 363 24.83 20.18 10.00
CA LYS A 363 23.54 19.89 10.65
C LYS A 363 22.39 20.62 9.96
N ILE A 364 22.55 21.90 9.62
CA ILE A 364 21.56 22.68 8.86
C ILE A 364 21.19 21.96 7.56
N LYS A 365 22.18 21.49 6.81
CA LYS A 365 21.94 20.74 5.57
C LYS A 365 21.14 19.46 5.81
N ILE A 366 21.47 18.69 6.85
CA ILE A 366 20.70 17.48 7.24
C ILE A 366 19.25 17.85 7.57
N ASN A 367 19.05 18.89 8.36
CA ASN A 367 17.71 19.38 8.71
C ASN A 367 16.90 19.78 7.48
N GLU A 368 17.51 20.49 6.52
CA GLU A 368 16.87 20.87 5.25
C GLU A 368 16.48 19.66 4.39
N GLU A 369 17.33 18.63 4.34
CA GLU A 369 17.04 17.39 3.63
C GLU A 369 15.86 16.65 4.28
N LEU A 370 15.83 16.55 5.62
CA LEU A 370 14.72 15.95 6.36
C LEU A 370 13.40 16.69 6.13
N ILE A 371 13.42 18.02 6.13
CA ILE A 371 12.22 18.82 5.84
C ILE A 371 11.67 18.51 4.45
N LYS A 372 12.53 18.46 3.42
CA LYS A 372 12.12 18.10 2.05
C LYS A 372 11.52 16.70 1.98
N ILE A 373 12.10 15.74 2.70
CA ILE A 373 11.56 14.37 2.80
C ILE A 373 10.15 14.39 3.40
N PHE A 374 9.95 15.06 4.54
CA PHE A 374 8.64 15.13 5.17
C PHE A 374 7.60 15.88 4.33
N GLN A 375 8.00 16.92 3.60
CA GLN A 375 7.12 17.61 2.64
C GLN A 375 6.68 16.67 1.50
N SER A 376 7.58 15.85 0.97
CA SER A 376 7.24 14.84 -0.03
C SER A 376 6.25 13.80 0.52
N LEU A 377 6.43 13.37 1.77
CA LEU A 377 5.52 12.43 2.43
C LEU A 377 4.12 13.01 2.67
N ILE A 378 3.99 14.32 2.93
CA ILE A 378 2.69 15.00 3.01
C ILE A 378 1.97 14.95 1.66
N GLU A 379 2.69 15.19 0.56
CA GLU A 379 2.09 15.13 -0.77
C GLU A 379 1.67 13.71 -1.15
N GLN A 380 2.49 12.71 -0.82
CA GLN A 380 2.09 11.30 -0.94
C GLN A 380 0.83 11.01 -0.12
N ALA A 381 0.73 11.56 1.10
CA ALA A 381 -0.43 11.36 1.93
C ALA A 381 -1.72 11.95 1.35
N ARG A 382 -1.61 13.07 0.62
CA ARG A 382 -2.73 13.65 -0.12
C ARG A 382 -3.19 12.72 -1.24
N ILE A 383 -2.26 12.15 -2.00
CA ILE A 383 -2.55 11.20 -3.09
C ILE A 383 -3.21 9.93 -2.55
N ILE A 384 -2.70 9.37 -1.44
CA ILE A 384 -3.27 8.21 -0.77
C ILE A 384 -4.69 8.51 -0.30
N LYS A 385 -4.93 9.65 0.35
CA LYS A 385 -6.29 10.08 0.73
C LYS A 385 -7.24 10.15 -0.45
N GLU A 386 -6.79 10.71 -1.57
CA GLU A 386 -7.60 10.82 -2.78
C GLU A 386 -7.88 9.47 -3.43
N SER A 387 -7.04 8.47 -3.18
CA SER A 387 -7.25 7.11 -3.67
C SER A 387 -8.05 6.25 -2.68
N ASN A 388 -8.12 6.64 -1.40
CA ASN A 388 -8.73 5.88 -0.29
C ASN A 388 -9.86 6.66 0.41
N ARG A 389 -10.81 7.20 -0.36
CA ARG A 389 -11.78 8.21 0.14
C ARG A 389 -12.89 7.67 1.06
N TYR A 390 -13.06 6.35 1.16
CA TYR A 390 -14.20 5.75 1.84
C TYR A 390 -13.78 5.06 3.12
N VAL A 391 -14.35 5.55 4.23
CA VAL A 391 -14.10 5.02 5.56
C VAL A 391 -15.34 4.27 6.07
N PHE A 392 -15.09 3.11 6.67
CA PHE A 392 -16.01 2.16 7.26
C PHE A 392 -15.57 1.98 8.71
N PRO A 393 -16.16 2.69 9.69
CA PRO A 393 -15.53 2.96 10.99
C PRO A 393 -15.29 1.73 11.88
N VAL A 394 -15.85 0.58 11.52
CA VAL A 394 -15.78 -0.65 12.30
C VAL A 394 -14.85 -1.66 11.62
N LYS A 395 -13.77 -2.00 12.31
CA LYS A 395 -12.83 -3.06 11.90
C LYS A 395 -13.56 -4.38 11.67
N GLY A 396 -13.36 -4.98 10.50
CA GLY A 396 -13.95 -6.26 10.09
C GLY A 396 -15.39 -6.20 9.62
N ILE A 397 -15.99 -5.01 9.51
CA ILE A 397 -17.41 -4.86 9.14
C ILE A 397 -17.69 -5.28 7.71
N THR A 398 -16.73 -5.14 6.81
CA THR A 398 -16.91 -5.48 5.39
C THR A 398 -16.87 -6.99 5.14
N LYS A 399 -16.29 -7.75 6.09
CA LYS A 399 -16.17 -9.23 6.13
C LYS A 399 -15.42 -9.89 4.97
N GLU A 400 -15.25 -9.22 3.83
CA GLU A 400 -14.69 -9.82 2.62
C GLU A 400 -13.70 -8.93 1.87
N ASN A 401 -13.56 -7.65 2.24
CA ASN A 401 -12.59 -6.78 1.58
C ASN A 401 -11.17 -7.22 1.97
N PHE A 402 -10.26 -7.35 0.99
CA PHE A 402 -8.87 -7.72 1.25
C PHE A 402 -8.17 -6.75 2.21
N MET A 403 -8.55 -5.48 2.21
CA MET A 403 -7.99 -4.45 3.08
C MET A 403 -8.65 -4.37 4.45
N ASP A 404 -9.60 -5.24 4.79
CA ASP A 404 -10.26 -5.23 6.10
C ASP A 404 -9.72 -6.32 7.04
N TYR A 405 -9.81 -6.14 8.36
CA TYR A 405 -9.47 -7.17 9.34
C TYR A 405 -10.62 -8.16 9.50
N VAL A 406 -10.52 -9.33 8.90
CA VAL A 406 -11.57 -10.34 8.99
C VAL A 406 -11.30 -11.35 10.11
N TYR A 407 -12.32 -11.61 10.93
CA TYR A 407 -12.36 -12.76 11.82
C TYR A 407 -13.53 -13.69 11.42
N PRO A 408 -13.28 -14.98 11.15
CA PRO A 408 -11.97 -15.64 11.02
C PRO A 408 -11.18 -15.14 9.79
N LYS A 409 -9.84 -15.23 9.85
CA LYS A 409 -8.84 -14.69 8.88
C LYS A 409 -9.05 -15.02 7.39
N SER A 410 -10.02 -15.86 7.01
CA SER A 410 -10.15 -16.47 5.69
C SER A 410 -11.24 -15.90 4.76
N ASN A 411 -12.04 -14.92 5.19
CA ASN A 411 -13.17 -14.46 4.37
C ASN A 411 -12.84 -13.34 3.37
N ARG A 412 -11.60 -12.83 3.33
CA ARG A 412 -11.13 -11.85 2.33
C ARG A 412 -11.19 -12.44 0.92
N LYS A 413 -11.92 -11.79 0.02
CA LYS A 413 -12.24 -12.28 -1.33
C LYS A 413 -12.15 -11.22 -2.41
N SER A 414 -12.32 -9.94 -2.07
CA SER A 414 -12.45 -8.91 -3.10
C SER A 414 -11.80 -7.59 -2.72
N PHE A 415 -11.44 -6.83 -3.75
CA PHE A 415 -11.19 -5.40 -3.66
C PHE A 415 -12.41 -4.64 -4.20
N TRP A 416 -12.55 -3.39 -3.77
CA TRP A 416 -13.53 -2.47 -4.33
C TRP A 416 -13.00 -1.79 -5.60
N LYS A 417 -13.91 -1.23 -6.41
CA LYS A 417 -13.57 -0.55 -7.66
C LYS A 417 -12.53 0.56 -7.47
N TRP A 418 -12.68 1.36 -6.42
CA TRP A 418 -11.75 2.46 -6.14
C TRP A 418 -10.37 1.94 -5.73
N GLN A 419 -10.29 0.79 -5.05
CA GLN A 419 -9.02 0.11 -4.72
C GLN A 419 -8.34 -0.42 -6.00
N TRP A 420 -9.11 -0.93 -6.96
CA TRP A 420 -8.56 -1.29 -8.29
C TRP A 420 -7.85 -0.10 -8.92
N ARG A 421 -8.49 1.08 -8.91
CA ARG A 421 -7.92 2.32 -9.46
C ARG A 421 -6.67 2.78 -8.72
N ALA A 422 -6.66 2.68 -7.38
CA ALA A 422 -5.48 3.01 -6.57
C ALA A 422 -4.29 2.14 -6.99
N MET A 423 -4.48 0.82 -7.06
CA MET A 423 -3.41 -0.11 -7.47
C MET A 423 -2.93 0.13 -8.91
N GLN A 424 -3.85 0.42 -9.83
CA GLN A 424 -3.52 0.75 -11.22
C GLN A 424 -2.70 2.05 -11.33
N TYR A 425 -3.06 3.07 -10.55
CA TYR A 425 -2.32 4.33 -10.50
C TYR A 425 -0.89 4.14 -9.99
N ASP A 426 -0.71 3.39 -8.91
CA ASP A 426 0.62 3.14 -8.34
C ASP A 426 1.51 2.35 -9.30
N ILE A 427 0.96 1.34 -10.01
CA ILE A 427 1.72 0.61 -11.03
C ILE A 427 2.23 1.54 -12.12
N LYS A 428 1.38 2.41 -12.67
CA LYS A 428 1.80 3.38 -13.70
C LYS A 428 2.85 4.35 -13.20
N THR A 429 2.73 4.76 -11.94
CA THR A 429 3.56 5.84 -11.39
C THR A 429 4.94 5.32 -10.96
N TYR A 430 5.02 4.11 -10.41
CA TYR A 430 6.22 3.64 -9.71
C TYR A 430 6.83 2.35 -10.28
N TYR A 431 6.07 1.55 -11.04
CA TYR A 431 6.47 0.17 -11.38
C TYR A 431 6.48 -0.14 -12.89
N SER A 432 6.00 0.79 -13.73
CA SER A 432 5.92 0.65 -15.19
C SER A 432 7.18 1.12 -15.92
#